data_AF-A0A1M7EGY1-F1
#
_entry.id   AF-A0A1M7EGY1-F1
#
_cell.length_a   1.000
_cell.length_b   1.000
_cell.length_c   1.000
_cell.angle_alpha   90.00
_cell.angle_beta   90.00
_cell.angle_gamma   90.00
#
_symmetry.space_group_name_H-M   'P 1'
#
loop_
_entity.id
_entity.type
_entity.pdbx_description
1 polymer ?
#
loop_
_entity_poly.entity_id
_entity_poly.type
_entity_poly.pdbx_seq_one_letter_code
_entity_poly.pdbx_strand_id
1 'polypeptide(L)'
;MLNALIAAQPMMTKPMMRGLRYLALTCALSLPVTPAFAGKAAADKTRHEPSKAATDRDKAQLAFQRDLVSVLAPRADALPLLGAALLARPLFNQPPSNSFHALIGRAAQADGADAAVSWARLADCDAKADACPNTAALDQLLVQAPDNAAVWLLKLGADAHDMKHDAAREDLGKAANSKLYDDYTGASLKALASSIGVLPPPAGTFDPASKSGAVGMQAMLVYGIAGTQPQPGLQLIAKLCENAGSDASTKADCLKLGKLLEWGSSPLSRSLGLHLREVLADDPTQQQEAKDARRNLIWQVQSFGQLLTRVRDEPAMAQHLLALARNGGTEMSLLLAALRDNSIPAEAPADWQPREPG
;
A
#
# COMPACT_ATOMS: atom_id res chain seq x y z
N MET A 1 4.99 -2.71 0.65
CA MET A 1 5.01 -2.31 -0.78
C MET A 1 5.63 -3.35 -1.70
N LEU A 2 6.93 -3.71 -1.56
CA LEU A 2 7.61 -4.62 -2.50
C LEU A 2 6.86 -5.96 -2.66
N ASN A 3 6.44 -6.58 -1.55
CA ASN A 3 5.69 -7.84 -1.57
C ASN A 3 4.28 -7.77 -2.19
N ALA A 4 3.66 -6.58 -2.26
CA ALA A 4 2.31 -6.42 -2.81
C ALA A 4 2.33 -6.22 -4.35
N LEU A 5 3.35 -5.54 -4.89
CA LEU A 5 3.58 -5.51 -6.36
C LEU A 5 4.06 -6.85 -6.89
N ILE A 6 4.76 -7.63 -6.06
CA ILE A 6 5.27 -8.97 -6.39
C ILE A 6 4.14 -9.97 -6.68
N ALA A 7 2.97 -9.83 -6.04
CA ALA A 7 1.85 -10.76 -6.23
C ALA A 7 1.01 -10.51 -7.50
N ALA A 8 1.28 -9.46 -8.28
CA ALA A 8 0.46 -9.03 -9.43
C ALA A 8 1.03 -9.41 -10.81
N GLN A 9 1.94 -10.39 -10.88
CA GLN A 9 2.40 -10.95 -12.16
C GLN A 9 1.46 -12.07 -12.63
N PRO A 10 0.84 -11.97 -13.82
CA PRO A 10 0.13 -13.10 -14.40
C PRO A 10 1.14 -14.18 -14.84
N MET A 11 0.98 -15.39 -14.31
CA MET A 11 1.70 -16.57 -14.79
C MET A 11 1.41 -16.77 -16.29
N MET A 12 2.45 -16.66 -17.12
CA MET A 12 2.36 -16.96 -18.55
C MET A 12 2.08 -18.46 -18.75
N THR A 13 0.85 -18.80 -19.09
CA THR A 13 0.51 -20.13 -19.61
C THR A 13 0.88 -20.22 -21.10
N LYS A 14 1.76 -21.16 -21.43
CA LYS A 14 2.07 -21.58 -22.82
C LYS A 14 0.80 -21.99 -23.58
N PRO A 15 0.68 -21.71 -24.89
CA PRO A 15 -0.37 -22.27 -25.72
C PRO A 15 0.00 -23.69 -26.17
N MET A 16 -0.89 -24.66 -25.97
CA MET A 16 -0.86 -25.94 -26.69
C MET A 16 -2.25 -26.27 -27.24
N MET A 17 -2.21 -26.92 -28.41
CA MET A 17 -3.28 -27.03 -29.40
C MET A 17 -4.47 -27.94 -29.02
N ARG A 18 -5.57 -27.72 -29.75
CA ARG A 18 -6.86 -28.45 -29.86
C ARG A 18 -6.81 -29.98 -29.70
N GLY A 19 -7.83 -30.54 -29.04
CA GLY A 19 -8.19 -31.98 -29.13
C GLY A 19 -9.40 -32.45 -28.31
N LEU A 20 -10.61 -32.32 -28.87
CA LEU A 20 -11.82 -33.18 -28.83
C LEU A 20 -12.17 -34.14 -27.62
N ARG A 21 -13.36 -33.87 -27.02
CA ARG A 21 -14.44 -34.76 -26.45
C ARG A 21 -14.15 -35.79 -25.31
N TYR A 22 -14.87 -35.67 -24.17
CA TYR A 22 -16.08 -36.43 -23.76
C TYR A 22 -16.44 -36.20 -22.26
N LEU A 23 -17.73 -36.41 -21.96
CA LEU A 23 -18.48 -36.33 -20.69
C LEU A 23 -17.85 -37.01 -19.45
N ALA A 24 -18.09 -36.44 -18.26
CA ALA A 24 -18.76 -37.11 -17.12
C ALA A 24 -18.93 -36.18 -15.90
N LEU A 25 -20.17 -36.10 -15.41
CA LEU A 25 -20.53 -35.67 -14.04
C LEU A 25 -19.99 -36.67 -13.02
N THR A 26 -19.41 -36.21 -11.90
CA THR A 26 -19.83 -36.61 -10.53
C THR A 26 -18.96 -36.02 -9.41
N CYS A 27 -19.67 -35.54 -8.37
CA CYS A 27 -19.35 -35.62 -6.94
C CYS A 27 -18.22 -34.76 -6.32
N ALA A 28 -18.68 -33.75 -5.58
CA ALA A 28 -18.39 -33.50 -4.16
C ALA A 28 -16.92 -33.49 -3.70
N LEU A 29 -16.37 -32.29 -3.56
CA LEU A 29 -15.34 -31.99 -2.55
C LEU A 29 -15.65 -30.65 -1.90
N SER A 30 -16.20 -30.73 -0.68
CA SER A 30 -16.15 -29.69 0.34
C SER A 30 -14.69 -29.33 0.61
N LEU A 31 -14.27 -28.11 0.27
CA LEU A 31 -12.99 -27.54 0.70
C LEU A 31 -13.24 -26.58 1.88
N PRO A 32 -12.61 -26.80 3.04
CA PRO A 32 -12.65 -25.82 4.13
C PRO A 32 -11.93 -24.55 3.69
N VAL A 33 -12.61 -23.41 3.83
CA VAL A 33 -12.02 -22.08 3.71
C VAL A 33 -11.10 -21.87 4.91
N THR A 34 -9.81 -22.15 4.74
CA THR A 34 -8.79 -21.69 5.68
C THR A 34 -8.39 -20.25 5.31
N PRO A 35 -8.39 -19.31 6.26
CA PRO A 35 -7.86 -17.98 6.02
C PRO A 35 -6.36 -18.10 5.69
N ALA A 36 -5.91 -17.28 4.75
CA ALA A 36 -4.52 -17.21 4.30
C ALA A 36 -3.59 -16.80 5.45
N PHE A 37 -3.15 -17.78 6.23
CA PHE A 37 -1.96 -17.67 7.07
C PHE A 37 -0.74 -18.00 6.24
N ALA A 38 0.26 -17.11 6.31
CA ALA A 38 1.68 -17.35 6.12
C ALA A 38 2.04 -18.59 5.27
N GLY A 39 2.34 -18.36 3.99
CA GLY A 39 2.91 -19.39 3.13
C GLY A 39 4.10 -20.07 3.81
N LYS A 40 3.95 -21.37 4.11
CA LYS A 40 5.06 -22.27 4.40
C LYS A 40 5.90 -22.36 3.14
N ALA A 41 6.89 -21.49 3.02
CA ALA A 41 8.10 -21.82 2.26
C ALA A 41 8.65 -23.13 2.84
N ALA A 42 9.06 -24.05 1.95
CA ALA A 42 9.73 -25.27 2.34
C ALA A 42 10.84 -24.92 3.34
N ALA A 43 10.74 -25.49 4.55
CA ALA A 43 11.62 -25.16 5.65
C ALA A 43 13.03 -25.64 5.32
N ASP A 44 13.86 -24.71 4.85
CA ASP A 44 15.30 -24.86 4.95
C ASP A 44 15.62 -25.02 6.44
N LYS A 45 16.30 -26.12 6.80
CA LYS A 45 16.48 -26.62 8.17
C LYS A 45 17.52 -25.80 8.97
N THR A 46 17.48 -24.48 8.86
CA THR A 46 18.36 -23.55 9.59
C THR A 46 17.62 -22.25 9.91
N ARG A 47 16.42 -22.33 10.51
CA ARG A 47 15.88 -21.19 11.27
C ARG A 47 16.79 -20.95 12.47
N HIS A 48 17.77 -20.07 12.31
CA HIS A 48 18.50 -19.51 13.42
C HIS A 48 17.51 -18.69 14.24
N GLU A 49 17.35 -19.05 15.51
CA GLU A 49 16.61 -18.19 16.45
C GLU A 49 17.25 -16.80 16.47
N PRO A 50 16.45 -15.72 16.57
CA PRO A 50 17.00 -14.38 16.70
C PRO A 50 17.99 -14.33 17.85
N SER A 51 19.15 -13.70 17.65
CA SER A 51 20.10 -13.52 18.74
C SER A 51 19.45 -12.72 19.87
N LYS A 52 19.91 -12.93 21.11
CA LYS A 52 19.45 -12.15 22.27
C LYS A 52 19.56 -10.64 22.01
N ALA A 53 20.66 -10.21 21.38
CA ALA A 53 20.87 -8.81 21.00
C ALA A 53 19.83 -8.28 20.00
N ALA A 54 19.41 -9.10 19.03
CA ALA A 54 18.32 -8.74 18.12
C ALA A 54 16.99 -8.60 18.85
N THR A 55 16.67 -9.55 19.75
CA THR A 55 15.45 -9.53 20.56
C THR A 55 15.40 -8.29 21.49
N ASP A 56 16.52 -7.96 22.13
CA ASP A 56 16.61 -6.80 23.03
C ASP A 56 16.48 -5.49 22.24
N ARG A 57 17.02 -5.44 21.02
CA ARG A 57 16.86 -4.30 20.10
C ARG A 57 15.41 -4.11 19.66
N ASP A 58 14.73 -5.19 19.27
CA ASP A 58 13.31 -5.13 18.88
C ASP A 58 12.44 -4.62 20.03
N LYS A 59 12.71 -5.06 21.27
CA LYS A 59 12.04 -4.53 22.47
C LYS A 59 12.33 -3.04 22.66
N ALA A 60 13.57 -2.60 22.47
CA ALA A 60 13.93 -1.19 22.59
C ALA A 60 13.25 -0.34 21.51
N GLN A 61 13.16 -0.82 20.27
CA GLN A 61 12.44 -0.14 19.18
C GLN A 61 10.95 0.01 19.51
N LEU A 62 10.32 -1.05 20.01
CA LEU A 62 8.92 -0.99 20.45
C LEU A 62 8.72 -0.03 21.63
N ALA A 63 9.67 0.02 22.58
CA ALA A 63 9.62 0.99 23.68
C ALA A 63 9.74 2.43 23.17
N PHE A 64 10.71 2.71 22.29
CA PHE A 64 10.86 4.02 21.66
C PHE A 64 9.61 4.45 20.88
N GLN A 65 8.99 3.53 20.15
CA GLN A 65 7.73 3.80 19.45
C GLN A 65 6.60 4.17 20.43
N ARG A 66 6.51 3.51 21.59
CA ARG A 66 5.57 3.88 22.67
C ARG A 66 5.85 5.26 23.25
N ASP A 67 7.12 5.61 23.41
CA ASP A 67 7.54 6.92 23.92
C ASP A 67 7.14 8.03 22.93
N LEU A 68 7.37 7.82 21.63
CA LEU A 68 6.91 8.73 20.58
C LEU A 68 5.40 8.94 20.64
N VAL A 69 4.61 7.86 20.73
CA VAL A 69 3.15 7.95 20.87
C VAL A 69 2.78 8.76 22.11
N SER A 70 3.44 8.52 23.24
CA SER A 70 3.15 9.20 24.51
C SER A 70 3.47 10.69 24.47
N VAL A 71 4.51 11.09 23.75
CA VAL A 71 4.88 12.51 23.57
C VAL A 71 4.00 13.22 22.54
N LEU A 72 3.53 12.51 21.52
CA LEU A 72 2.64 13.08 20.50
C LEU A 72 1.17 13.10 20.95
N ALA A 73 0.76 12.21 21.85
CA ALA A 73 -0.63 12.11 22.29
C ALA A 73 -1.20 13.43 22.84
N PRO A 74 -0.49 14.29 23.58
CA PRO A 74 -1.03 15.56 24.07
C PRO A 74 -1.26 16.63 22.99
N ARG A 75 -0.82 16.42 21.74
CA ARG A 75 -1.00 17.40 20.65
C ARG A 75 -2.48 17.59 20.32
N ALA A 76 -2.82 18.76 19.78
CA ALA A 76 -4.18 19.11 19.37
C ALA A 76 -4.37 19.17 17.85
N ASP A 77 -3.28 19.33 17.08
CA ASP A 77 -3.35 19.44 15.62
C ASP A 77 -3.53 18.06 14.96
N ALA A 78 -4.21 18.02 13.80
CA ALA A 78 -4.53 16.76 13.11
C ALA A 78 -3.28 15.97 12.65
N LEU A 79 -2.25 16.64 12.09
CA LEU A 79 -1.09 15.95 11.51
C LEU A 79 -0.22 15.20 12.55
N PRO A 80 0.19 15.81 13.69
CA PRO A 80 0.87 15.09 14.76
C PRO A 80 0.01 13.97 15.37
N LEU A 81 -1.31 14.16 15.50
CA LEU A 81 -2.22 13.12 15.99
C LEU A 81 -2.37 11.96 15.00
N LEU A 82 -2.39 12.24 13.70
CA LEU A 82 -2.33 11.22 12.65
C LEU A 82 -1.01 10.43 12.77
N GLY A 83 0.12 11.12 12.91
CA GLY A 83 1.42 10.46 13.12
C GLY A 83 1.43 9.58 14.38
N ALA A 84 0.88 10.07 15.49
CA ALA A 84 0.73 9.31 16.74
C ALA A 84 -0.13 8.06 16.54
N ALA A 85 -1.28 8.21 15.87
CA ALA A 85 -2.18 7.09 15.59
C ALA A 85 -1.46 6.03 14.74
N LEU A 86 -0.83 6.42 13.63
CA LEU A 86 -0.11 5.48 12.77
C LEU A 86 1.02 4.74 13.51
N LEU A 87 1.74 5.44 14.40
CA LEU A 87 2.73 4.82 15.30
C LEU A 87 2.09 3.89 16.33
N ALA A 88 0.87 4.17 16.81
CA ALA A 88 0.18 3.32 17.80
C ALA A 88 -0.41 2.04 17.18
N ARG A 89 -0.71 2.02 15.89
CA ARG A 89 -1.44 0.92 15.23
C ARG A 89 -0.83 -0.48 15.40
N PRO A 90 0.49 -0.71 15.23
CA PRO A 90 1.06 -2.04 15.44
C PRO A 90 1.35 -2.35 16.93
N LEU A 91 1.09 -1.41 17.84
CA LEU A 91 1.42 -1.58 19.26
C LEU A 91 0.27 -2.23 20.03
N PHE A 92 0.59 -3.30 20.74
CA PHE A 92 -0.32 -3.92 21.71
C PHE A 92 -0.07 -3.37 23.12
N ASN A 93 -1.08 -3.53 23.99
CA ASN A 93 -1.02 -3.16 25.41
C ASN A 93 -0.65 -1.68 25.66
N GLN A 94 -1.18 -0.77 24.84
CA GLN A 94 -1.09 0.67 25.10
C GLN A 94 -2.12 1.09 26.15
N PRO A 95 -1.87 2.18 26.90
CA PRO A 95 -2.94 2.89 27.61
C PRO A 95 -4.09 3.20 26.63
N PRO A 96 -5.37 3.08 27.02
CA PRO A 96 -6.49 3.29 26.10
C PRO A 96 -6.46 4.64 25.37
N SER A 97 -6.01 5.71 26.04
CA SER A 97 -5.84 7.05 25.46
C SER A 97 -4.78 7.14 24.36
N ASN A 98 -3.86 6.18 24.31
CA ASN A 98 -2.75 6.10 23.36
C ASN A 98 -2.98 4.99 22.32
N SER A 99 -4.18 4.38 22.32
CA SER A 99 -4.55 3.43 21.28
C SER A 99 -4.70 4.13 19.93
N PHE A 100 -4.54 3.36 18.85
CA PHE A 100 -4.84 3.84 17.50
C PHE A 100 -6.24 4.47 17.43
N HIS A 101 -7.25 3.75 17.95
CA HIS A 101 -8.65 4.18 18.02
C HIS A 101 -8.80 5.57 18.66
N ALA A 102 -8.27 5.78 19.86
CA ALA A 102 -8.40 7.05 20.56
C ALA A 102 -7.67 8.19 19.84
N LEU A 103 -6.47 7.94 19.33
CA LEU A 103 -5.65 8.95 18.67
C LEU A 103 -6.21 9.35 17.30
N ILE A 104 -6.67 8.39 16.49
CA ILE A 104 -7.25 8.70 15.19
C ILE A 104 -8.63 9.35 15.31
N GLY A 105 -9.41 8.98 16.33
CA GLY A 105 -10.65 9.67 16.66
C GLY A 105 -10.41 11.14 17.01
N ARG A 106 -9.39 11.43 17.82
CA ARG A 106 -8.98 12.81 18.13
C ARG A 106 -8.45 13.54 16.91
N ALA A 107 -7.64 12.89 16.07
CA ALA A 107 -7.14 13.48 14.83
C ALA A 107 -8.30 13.93 13.91
N ALA A 108 -9.41 13.20 13.88
CA ALA A 108 -10.58 13.54 13.06
C ALA A 108 -11.42 14.68 13.63
N GLN A 109 -11.27 15.01 14.91
CA GLN A 109 -11.93 16.15 15.56
C GLN A 109 -11.01 17.38 15.67
N ALA A 110 -9.76 17.25 15.27
CA ALA A 110 -8.76 18.30 15.35
C ALA A 110 -8.89 19.30 14.20
N ASP A 111 -8.42 20.53 14.44
CA ASP A 111 -8.26 21.51 13.37
C ASP A 111 -7.31 20.99 12.29
N GLY A 112 -7.69 21.18 11.03
CA GLY A 112 -6.94 20.68 9.88
C GLY A 112 -7.12 19.19 9.58
N ALA A 113 -8.09 18.51 10.21
CA ALA A 113 -8.48 17.16 9.80
C ALA A 113 -9.03 17.16 8.37
N ASP A 114 -8.50 16.26 7.54
CA ASP A 114 -8.87 16.14 6.13
C ASP A 114 -9.15 14.67 5.74
N ALA A 115 -9.30 14.43 4.45
CA ALA A 115 -9.55 13.09 3.92
C ALA A 115 -8.44 12.09 4.25
N ALA A 116 -7.18 12.51 4.48
CA ALA A 116 -6.11 11.59 4.85
C ALA A 116 -6.33 11.00 6.26
N VAL A 117 -6.88 11.80 7.18
CA VAL A 117 -7.26 11.31 8.51
C VAL A 117 -8.40 10.31 8.41
N SER A 118 -9.45 10.62 7.64
CA SER A 118 -10.56 9.69 7.39
C SER A 118 -10.10 8.42 6.68
N TRP A 119 -9.11 8.51 5.78
CA TRP A 119 -8.49 7.35 5.14
C TRP A 119 -7.81 6.44 6.15
N ALA A 120 -6.98 6.99 7.04
CA ALA A 120 -6.36 6.20 8.09
C ALA A 120 -7.41 5.54 9.01
N ARG A 121 -8.52 6.22 9.29
CA ARG A 121 -9.64 5.68 10.10
C ARG A 121 -10.31 4.44 9.50
N LEU A 122 -10.13 4.14 8.22
CA LEU A 122 -10.63 2.89 7.64
C LEU A 122 -10.07 1.65 8.38
N ALA A 123 -8.87 1.76 8.95
CA ALA A 123 -8.26 0.71 9.77
C ALA A 123 -8.78 0.64 11.21
N ASP A 124 -9.65 1.56 11.63
CA ASP A 124 -10.25 1.58 12.98
C ASP A 124 -11.47 0.67 13.00
N CYS A 125 -11.21 -0.63 12.84
CA CYS A 125 -12.21 -1.66 12.62
C CYS A 125 -11.79 -2.99 13.27
N ASP A 126 -12.75 -3.87 13.50
CA ASP A 126 -12.49 -5.22 13.99
C ASP A 126 -12.38 -6.22 12.83
N ALA A 127 -11.15 -6.51 12.42
CA ALA A 127 -10.88 -7.48 11.36
C ALA A 127 -11.29 -8.92 11.73
N LYS A 128 -11.36 -9.27 13.02
CA LYS A 128 -11.80 -10.62 13.46
C LYS A 128 -13.31 -10.78 13.38
N ALA A 129 -14.04 -9.68 13.55
CA ALA A 129 -15.48 -9.63 13.42
C ALA A 129 -15.94 -9.38 11.97
N ASP A 130 -15.02 -9.40 11.00
CA ASP A 130 -15.31 -9.11 9.59
C ASP A 130 -15.95 -7.72 9.38
N ALA A 131 -15.57 -6.76 10.22
CA ALA A 131 -16.14 -5.41 10.25
C ALA A 131 -15.21 -4.35 9.64
N CYS A 132 -14.32 -4.76 8.72
CA CYS A 132 -13.36 -3.88 8.05
C CYS A 132 -13.72 -3.70 6.56
N PRO A 133 -13.62 -2.47 6.02
CA PRO A 133 -13.14 -1.24 6.67
C PRO A 133 -14.19 -0.58 7.59
N ASN A 134 -13.76 0.40 8.40
CA ASN A 134 -14.68 1.24 9.18
C ASN A 134 -15.65 1.97 8.25
N THR A 135 -16.93 1.60 8.29
CA THR A 135 -17.96 2.13 7.38
C THR A 135 -18.25 3.61 7.62
N ALA A 136 -18.23 4.09 8.86
CA ALA A 136 -18.40 5.51 9.15
C ALA A 136 -17.24 6.37 8.60
N ALA A 137 -16.01 5.83 8.57
CA ALA A 137 -14.88 6.48 7.93
C ALA A 137 -15.02 6.49 6.40
N LEU A 138 -15.54 5.40 5.80
CA LEU A 138 -15.84 5.34 4.38
C LEU A 138 -16.92 6.35 3.96
N ASP A 139 -18.01 6.46 4.71
CA ASP A 139 -19.07 7.44 4.47
C ASP A 139 -18.53 8.87 4.54
N GLN A 140 -17.67 9.14 5.53
CA GLN A 140 -17.00 10.45 5.65
C GLN A 140 -16.10 10.75 4.44
N LEU A 141 -15.38 9.76 3.91
CA LEU A 141 -14.54 9.91 2.72
C LEU A 141 -15.37 10.21 1.46
N LEU A 142 -16.53 9.57 1.32
CA LEU A 142 -17.43 9.81 0.19
C LEU A 142 -17.93 11.27 0.17
N VAL A 143 -18.07 11.90 1.33
CA VAL A 143 -18.41 13.32 1.46
C VAL A 143 -17.18 14.23 1.25
N GLN A 144 -16.04 13.88 1.84
CA GLN A 144 -14.83 14.73 1.82
C GLN A 144 -14.10 14.70 0.47
N ALA A 145 -14.12 13.57 -0.24
CA ALA A 145 -13.36 13.35 -1.46
C ALA A 145 -14.20 12.62 -2.53
N PRO A 146 -15.37 13.14 -2.93
CA PRO A 146 -16.24 12.50 -3.93
C PRO A 146 -15.61 12.42 -5.32
N ASP A 147 -14.61 13.25 -5.60
CA ASP A 147 -13.87 13.27 -6.87
C ASP A 147 -12.63 12.33 -6.87
N ASN A 148 -12.41 11.56 -5.79
CA ASN A 148 -11.26 10.65 -5.65
C ASN A 148 -11.67 9.19 -5.92
N ALA A 149 -11.11 8.60 -6.97
CA ALA A 149 -11.39 7.22 -7.36
C ALA A 149 -11.07 6.21 -6.26
N ALA A 150 -10.02 6.43 -5.45
CA ALA A 150 -9.62 5.49 -4.41
C ALA A 150 -10.75 5.26 -3.38
N VAL A 151 -11.56 6.29 -3.10
CA VAL A 151 -12.71 6.20 -2.20
C VAL A 151 -13.83 5.34 -2.80
N TRP A 152 -14.17 5.57 -4.07
CA TRP A 152 -15.16 4.75 -4.77
C TRP A 152 -14.72 3.30 -4.93
N LEU A 153 -13.42 3.05 -5.08
CA LEU A 153 -12.89 1.69 -5.14
C LEU A 153 -12.92 0.96 -3.79
N LEU A 154 -12.83 1.68 -2.67
CA LEU A 154 -13.12 1.11 -1.35
C LEU A 154 -14.61 0.75 -1.23
N LYS A 155 -15.48 1.65 -1.65
CA LYS A 155 -16.93 1.45 -1.61
C LYS A 155 -17.38 0.28 -2.48
N LEU A 156 -16.83 0.17 -3.69
CA LEU A 156 -17.00 -0.98 -4.58
C LEU A 156 -16.62 -2.29 -3.87
N GLY A 157 -15.48 -2.31 -3.18
CA GLY A 157 -15.05 -3.48 -2.41
C GLY A 157 -16.03 -3.86 -1.30
N ALA A 158 -16.56 -2.88 -0.56
CA ALA A 158 -17.57 -3.10 0.47
C ALA A 158 -18.89 -3.62 -0.12
N ASP A 159 -19.37 -3.01 -1.20
CA ASP A 159 -20.61 -3.44 -1.87
C ASP A 159 -20.46 -4.84 -2.48
N ALA A 160 -19.30 -5.15 -3.07
CA ALA A 160 -19.02 -6.48 -3.60
C ALA A 160 -18.96 -7.54 -2.49
N HIS A 161 -18.37 -7.21 -1.33
CA HIS A 161 -18.37 -8.07 -0.15
C HIS A 161 -19.80 -8.37 0.35
N ASP A 162 -20.66 -7.35 0.35
CA ASP A 162 -22.06 -7.45 0.74
C ASP A 162 -22.97 -8.07 -0.35
N MET A 163 -22.39 -8.61 -1.43
CA MET A 163 -23.10 -9.20 -2.57
C MET A 163 -24.04 -8.21 -3.31
N LYS A 164 -23.78 -6.90 -3.20
CA LYS A 164 -24.54 -5.83 -3.87
C LYS A 164 -23.94 -5.52 -5.24
N HIS A 165 -24.05 -6.47 -6.17
CA HIS A 165 -23.39 -6.39 -7.49
C HIS A 165 -23.75 -5.13 -8.29
N ASP A 166 -25.02 -4.70 -8.29
CA ASP A 166 -25.45 -3.50 -9.02
C ASP A 166 -24.85 -2.22 -8.42
N ALA A 167 -24.76 -2.15 -7.09
CA ALA A 167 -24.17 -1.01 -6.40
C ALA A 167 -22.64 -0.97 -6.60
N ALA A 168 -21.98 -2.12 -6.55
CA ALA A 168 -20.56 -2.23 -6.90
C ALA A 168 -20.29 -1.81 -8.36
N ARG A 169 -21.22 -2.10 -9.29
CA ARG A 169 -21.14 -1.64 -10.68
C ARG A 169 -21.30 -0.12 -10.80
N GLU A 170 -22.22 0.47 -10.05
CA GLU A 170 -22.39 1.93 -9.98
C GLU A 170 -21.11 2.60 -9.42
N ASP A 171 -20.54 2.04 -8.37
CA ASP A 171 -19.31 2.54 -7.73
C ASP A 171 -18.10 2.47 -8.68
N LEU A 172 -18.01 1.43 -9.53
CA LEU A 172 -17.02 1.40 -10.62
C LEU A 172 -17.21 2.59 -11.57
N GLY A 173 -18.46 2.88 -11.96
CA GLY A 173 -18.78 4.02 -12.80
C GLY A 173 -18.35 5.34 -12.13
N LYS A 174 -18.58 5.51 -10.83
CA LYS A 174 -18.13 6.70 -10.09
C LYS A 174 -16.62 6.80 -9.99
N ALA A 175 -15.92 5.68 -9.74
CA ALA A 175 -14.46 5.62 -9.74
C ALA A 175 -13.89 6.01 -11.11
N ALA A 176 -14.46 5.48 -12.20
CA ALA A 176 -14.04 5.79 -13.57
C ALA A 176 -14.27 7.26 -13.93
N ASN A 177 -15.30 7.91 -13.36
CA ASN A 177 -15.64 9.31 -13.60
C ASN A 177 -14.99 10.30 -12.61
N SER A 178 -14.18 9.81 -11.67
CA SER A 178 -13.44 10.63 -10.71
C SER A 178 -12.36 11.47 -11.39
N LYS A 179 -11.91 12.54 -10.72
CA LYS A 179 -10.91 13.49 -11.27
C LYS A 179 -9.48 13.10 -10.91
N LEU A 180 -9.30 12.40 -9.79
CA LEU A 180 -7.99 12.00 -9.28
C LEU A 180 -8.05 10.61 -8.64
N TYR A 181 -6.88 10.03 -8.40
CA TYR A 181 -6.70 8.90 -7.51
C TYR A 181 -5.65 9.27 -6.46
N ASP A 182 -6.05 9.25 -5.18
CA ASP A 182 -5.14 9.36 -4.04
C ASP A 182 -5.53 8.38 -2.93
N ASP A 183 -4.64 7.45 -2.62
CA ASP A 183 -4.76 6.51 -1.49
C ASP A 183 -4.12 7.05 -0.19
N TYR A 184 -3.73 8.32 -0.17
CA TYR A 184 -3.19 9.06 0.98
C TYR A 184 -1.96 8.42 1.64
N THR A 185 -1.27 7.50 0.94
CA THR A 185 -0.01 6.92 1.42
C THR A 185 1.05 7.99 1.63
N GLY A 186 1.10 9.00 0.75
CA GLY A 186 2.01 10.14 0.87
C GLY A 186 1.72 11.02 2.10
N ALA A 187 0.44 11.25 2.42
CA ALA A 187 0.05 11.96 3.64
C ALA A 187 0.45 11.19 4.91
N SER A 188 0.32 9.85 4.89
CA SER A 188 0.77 8.99 5.98
C SER A 188 2.30 9.03 6.15
N LEU A 189 3.06 9.00 5.06
CA LEU A 189 4.52 9.17 5.07
C LEU A 189 4.92 10.51 5.68
N LYS A 190 4.24 11.60 5.30
CA LYS A 190 4.47 12.92 5.87
C LYS A 190 4.20 12.95 7.37
N ALA A 191 3.04 12.46 7.81
CA ALA A 191 2.67 12.43 9.22
C ALA A 191 3.70 11.65 10.07
N LEU A 192 4.13 10.48 9.58
CA LEU A 192 5.14 9.65 10.24
C LEU A 192 6.52 10.32 10.26
N ALA A 193 6.99 10.84 9.12
CA ALA A 193 8.33 11.44 9.01
C ALA A 193 8.44 12.76 9.81
N SER A 194 7.35 13.52 9.91
CA SER A 194 7.28 14.71 10.76
C SER A 194 7.23 14.35 12.25
N SER A 195 6.73 13.17 12.61
CA SER A 195 6.59 12.73 14.01
C SER A 195 7.80 11.99 14.55
N ILE A 196 8.52 11.23 13.70
CA ILE A 196 9.60 10.33 14.14
C ILE A 196 10.80 11.06 14.76
N GLY A 197 10.99 12.34 14.40
CA GLY A 197 12.10 13.17 14.87
C GLY A 197 11.83 13.90 16.19
N VAL A 198 10.65 13.74 16.79
CA VAL A 198 10.28 14.46 18.03
C VAL A 198 11.09 13.97 19.23
N LEU A 199 11.52 12.70 19.23
CA LEU A 199 12.44 12.16 20.22
C LEU A 199 13.66 11.55 19.55
N PRO A 200 14.86 11.69 20.14
CA PRO A 200 16.03 10.95 19.69
C PRO A 200 15.88 9.46 20.05
N PRO A 201 16.15 8.53 19.12
CA PRO A 201 16.16 7.11 19.44
C PRO A 201 17.25 6.75 20.45
N PRO A 202 16.93 6.00 21.53
CA PRO A 202 17.94 5.46 22.43
C PRO A 202 18.94 4.54 21.70
N ALA A 203 20.19 4.49 22.14
CA ALA A 203 21.26 3.71 21.49
C ALA A 203 20.92 2.21 21.31
N GLY A 204 20.11 1.65 22.22
CA GLY A 204 19.66 0.25 22.16
C GLY A 204 18.67 -0.05 21.02
N THR A 205 18.13 0.96 20.33
CA THR A 205 17.13 0.79 19.27
C THR A 205 17.73 0.47 17.90
N PHE A 206 19.04 0.62 17.72
CA PHE A 206 19.71 0.34 16.46
C PHE A 206 20.95 -0.51 16.70
N ASP A 207 21.49 -1.10 15.64
CA ASP A 207 22.75 -1.82 15.72
C ASP A 207 23.89 -0.80 15.88
N PRO A 208 24.74 -0.89 16.92
CA PRO A 208 25.93 -0.05 17.01
C PRO A 208 26.87 -0.16 15.81
N ALA A 209 26.85 -1.29 15.09
CA ALA A 209 27.59 -1.48 13.85
C ALA A 209 26.90 -0.85 12.62
N SER A 210 25.63 -0.47 12.71
CA SER A 210 24.94 0.24 11.63
C SER A 210 25.52 1.65 11.47
N LYS A 211 26.06 1.92 10.28
CA LYS A 211 26.62 3.25 9.94
C LYS A 211 25.58 4.36 9.98
N SER A 212 24.30 4.04 9.74
CA SER A 212 23.21 5.01 9.78
C SER A 212 22.59 5.19 11.16
N GLY A 213 22.89 4.30 12.11
CA GLY A 213 22.43 4.37 13.50
C GLY A 213 20.96 4.76 13.66
N ALA A 214 20.72 5.79 14.47
CA ALA A 214 19.40 6.31 14.78
C ALA A 214 18.58 6.71 13.54
N VAL A 215 19.19 7.41 12.57
CA VAL A 215 18.45 7.92 11.41
C VAL A 215 18.05 6.81 10.45
N GLY A 216 18.89 5.79 10.29
CA GLY A 216 18.55 4.60 9.52
C GLY A 216 17.36 3.85 10.13
N MET A 217 17.34 3.70 11.45
CA MET A 217 16.22 3.08 12.17
C MET A 217 14.93 3.91 12.00
N GLN A 218 14.99 5.24 12.15
CA GLN A 218 13.83 6.12 11.94
C GLN A 218 13.26 6.00 10.52
N ALA A 219 14.13 5.98 9.50
CA ALA A 219 13.72 5.78 8.11
C ALA A 219 13.01 4.43 7.93
N MET A 220 13.59 3.34 8.46
CA MET A 220 12.97 2.00 8.39
C MET A 220 11.59 1.98 9.07
N LEU A 221 11.45 2.61 10.22
CA LEU A 221 10.18 2.67 10.95
C LEU A 221 9.10 3.44 10.17
N VAL A 222 9.44 4.61 9.61
CA VAL A 222 8.52 5.44 8.82
C VAL A 222 8.03 4.70 7.58
N TYR A 223 8.94 4.18 6.74
CA TYR A 223 8.57 3.50 5.51
C TYR A 223 7.91 2.13 5.77
N GLY A 224 8.29 1.45 6.85
CA GLY A 224 7.68 0.20 7.29
C GLY A 224 6.21 0.37 7.67
N ILE A 225 5.89 1.36 8.51
CA ILE A 225 4.51 1.63 8.93
C ILE A 225 3.67 2.18 7.78
N ALA A 226 4.22 3.09 6.97
CA ALA A 226 3.49 3.63 5.82
C ALA A 226 3.01 2.54 4.86
N GLY A 227 3.78 1.46 4.67
CA GLY A 227 3.38 0.33 3.82
C GLY A 227 2.20 -0.50 4.33
N THR A 228 1.61 -0.16 5.48
CA THR A 228 0.47 -0.86 6.09
C THR A 228 -0.87 -0.11 5.96
N GLN A 229 -0.90 1.02 5.24
CA GLN A 229 -2.13 1.80 5.08
C GLN A 229 -3.27 0.97 4.45
N PRO A 230 -4.54 1.30 4.75
CA PRO A 230 -5.69 0.78 4.01
C PRO A 230 -5.50 0.97 2.50
N GLN A 231 -5.92 -0.04 1.74
CA GLN A 231 -5.81 -0.07 0.28
C GLN A 231 -7.13 -0.55 -0.31
N PRO A 232 -7.60 0.00 -1.44
CA PRO A 232 -8.70 -0.58 -2.17
C PRO A 232 -8.41 -2.02 -2.59
N GLY A 233 -9.46 -2.82 -2.83
CA GLY A 233 -9.34 -4.20 -3.31
C GLY A 233 -8.90 -4.29 -4.77
N LEU A 234 -7.67 -3.89 -5.10
CA LEU A 234 -7.19 -3.78 -6.48
C LEU A 234 -7.27 -5.11 -7.27
N GLN A 235 -7.08 -6.24 -6.59
CA GLN A 235 -7.21 -7.57 -7.21
C GLN A 235 -8.65 -7.91 -7.60
N LEU A 236 -9.62 -7.50 -6.78
CA LEU A 236 -11.04 -7.63 -7.11
C LEU A 236 -11.37 -6.79 -8.35
N ILE A 237 -10.85 -5.57 -8.42
CA ILE A 237 -11.09 -4.65 -9.53
C ILE A 237 -10.47 -5.20 -10.83
N ALA A 238 -9.24 -5.70 -10.78
CA ALA A 238 -8.60 -6.35 -11.93
C ALA A 238 -9.48 -7.49 -12.47
N LYS A 239 -9.92 -8.40 -11.60
CA LYS A 239 -10.78 -9.53 -11.99
C LYS A 239 -12.13 -9.08 -12.55
N LEU A 240 -12.76 -8.08 -11.92
CA LEU A 240 -14.03 -7.52 -12.40
C LEU A 240 -13.87 -6.98 -13.81
N CYS A 241 -12.80 -6.22 -14.05
CA CYS A 241 -12.52 -5.61 -15.34
C CYS A 241 -12.10 -6.60 -16.42
N GLU A 242 -11.30 -7.61 -16.10
CA GLU A 242 -10.93 -8.70 -17.03
C GLU A 242 -12.15 -9.53 -17.47
N ASN A 243 -13.10 -9.75 -16.55
CA ASN A 243 -14.32 -10.49 -16.82
C ASN A 243 -15.40 -9.67 -17.55
N ALA A 244 -15.15 -8.39 -17.84
CA ALA A 244 -16.10 -7.50 -18.53
C ALA A 244 -16.34 -7.87 -20.01
N GLY A 245 -15.77 -8.97 -20.52
CA GLY A 245 -15.56 -9.26 -21.95
C GLY A 245 -16.77 -9.20 -22.90
N SER A 246 -18.01 -9.17 -22.41
CA SER A 246 -19.21 -8.94 -23.26
C SER A 246 -19.99 -7.66 -22.88
N ASP A 247 -19.67 -7.00 -21.77
CA ASP A 247 -20.28 -5.75 -21.35
C ASP A 247 -19.41 -4.57 -21.76
N ALA A 248 -19.77 -3.97 -22.90
CA ALA A 248 -19.09 -2.80 -23.45
C ALA A 248 -19.07 -1.60 -22.47
N SER A 249 -20.09 -1.45 -21.63
CA SER A 249 -20.15 -0.35 -20.66
C SER A 249 -19.14 -0.55 -19.53
N THR A 250 -19.04 -1.77 -19.00
CA THR A 250 -18.07 -2.11 -17.95
C THR A 250 -16.65 -2.03 -18.49
N LYS A 251 -16.40 -2.52 -19.71
CA LYS A 251 -15.10 -2.35 -20.38
C LYS A 251 -14.72 -0.87 -20.51
N ALA A 252 -15.65 -0.01 -20.91
CA ALA A 252 -15.40 1.42 -21.07
C ALA A 252 -15.04 2.10 -19.73
N ASP A 253 -15.77 1.79 -18.66
CA ASP A 253 -15.46 2.31 -17.32
C ASP A 253 -14.11 1.80 -16.82
N CYS A 254 -13.79 0.52 -17.02
CA CYS A 254 -12.49 -0.05 -16.66
C CYS A 254 -11.32 0.59 -17.43
N LEU A 255 -11.48 0.88 -18.72
CA LEU A 255 -10.47 1.60 -19.51
C LEU A 255 -10.30 3.05 -19.03
N LYS A 256 -11.40 3.73 -18.71
CA LYS A 256 -11.37 5.10 -18.18
C LYS A 256 -10.71 5.16 -16.81
N LEU A 257 -11.07 4.23 -15.93
CA LEU A 257 -10.39 4.02 -14.64
C LEU A 257 -8.90 3.73 -14.87
N GLY A 258 -8.57 2.83 -15.79
CA GLY A 258 -7.19 2.49 -16.13
C GLY A 258 -6.34 3.72 -16.42
N LYS A 259 -6.82 4.59 -17.31
CA LYS A 259 -6.17 5.87 -17.65
C LYS A 259 -6.00 6.80 -16.45
N LEU A 260 -6.99 6.88 -15.56
CA LEU A 260 -6.87 7.69 -14.34
C LEU A 260 -5.78 7.14 -13.41
N LEU A 261 -5.75 5.82 -13.24
CA LEU A 261 -4.84 5.12 -12.34
C LEU A 261 -3.38 5.18 -12.78
N GLU A 262 -3.08 5.29 -14.07
CA GLU A 262 -1.71 5.49 -14.60
C GLU A 262 -1.00 6.72 -14.03
N TRP A 263 -1.77 7.73 -13.60
CA TRP A 263 -1.27 8.93 -12.95
C TRP A 263 -1.49 8.94 -11.44
N GLY A 264 -1.99 7.84 -10.87
CA GLY A 264 -2.36 7.73 -9.47
C GLY A 264 -1.20 7.92 -8.49
N SER A 265 -1.57 8.10 -7.22
CA SER A 265 -0.68 8.46 -6.11
C SER A 265 0.34 7.38 -5.73
N SER A 266 0.10 6.10 -6.05
CA SER A 266 0.97 5.00 -5.63
C SER A 266 1.42 4.10 -6.79
N PRO A 267 2.56 3.41 -6.65
CA PRO A 267 2.97 2.42 -7.65
C PRO A 267 1.95 1.30 -7.84
N LEU A 268 1.20 0.93 -6.80
CA LEU A 268 0.16 -0.10 -6.89
C LEU A 268 -0.99 0.35 -7.79
N SER A 269 -1.48 1.58 -7.61
CA SER A 269 -2.56 2.10 -8.47
C SER A 269 -2.11 2.20 -9.92
N ARG A 270 -0.89 2.72 -10.17
CA ARG A 270 -0.33 2.81 -11.52
C ARG A 270 -0.17 1.46 -12.18
N SER A 271 0.25 0.45 -11.41
CA SER A 271 0.37 -0.93 -11.90
C SER A 271 -0.97 -1.48 -12.38
N LEU A 272 -2.04 -1.28 -11.60
CA LEU A 272 -3.39 -1.67 -12.01
C LEU A 272 -3.83 -0.90 -13.25
N GLY A 273 -3.64 0.43 -13.30
CA GLY A 273 -4.06 1.24 -14.43
C GLY A 273 -3.45 0.79 -15.75
N LEU A 274 -2.14 0.57 -15.75
CA LEU A 274 -1.42 0.06 -16.90
C LEU A 274 -1.81 -1.37 -17.26
N HIS A 275 -2.05 -2.24 -16.27
CA HIS A 275 -2.54 -3.60 -16.52
C HIS A 275 -3.90 -3.59 -17.22
N LEU A 276 -4.84 -2.76 -16.76
CA LEU A 276 -6.15 -2.62 -17.39
C LEU A 276 -6.03 -2.16 -18.85
N ARG A 277 -5.15 -1.20 -19.14
CA ARG A 277 -4.92 -0.77 -20.53
C ARG A 277 -4.28 -1.88 -21.38
N GLU A 278 -3.32 -2.62 -20.82
CA GLU A 278 -2.66 -3.74 -21.51
C GLU A 278 -3.64 -4.84 -21.91
N VAL A 279 -4.61 -5.19 -21.04
CA VAL A 279 -5.51 -6.33 -21.28
C VAL A 279 -6.83 -5.96 -21.95
N LEU A 280 -7.29 -4.70 -21.82
CA LEU A 280 -8.60 -4.27 -22.33
C LEU A 280 -8.54 -3.40 -23.59
N ALA A 281 -7.41 -2.76 -23.90
CA ALA A 281 -7.34 -1.91 -25.09
C ALA A 281 -7.51 -2.75 -26.36
N ASP A 282 -8.24 -2.22 -27.35
CA ASP A 282 -8.43 -2.90 -28.64
C ASP A 282 -7.25 -2.66 -29.60
N ASP A 283 -6.48 -1.59 -29.37
CA ASP A 283 -5.32 -1.21 -30.17
C ASP A 283 -4.04 -1.88 -29.65
N PRO A 284 -3.39 -2.75 -30.44
CA PRO A 284 -2.13 -3.40 -30.05
C PRO A 284 -1.01 -2.43 -29.68
N THR A 285 -1.01 -1.22 -30.23
CA THR A 285 -0.03 -0.17 -29.90
C THR A 285 -0.20 0.27 -28.44
N GLN A 286 -1.45 0.53 -28.02
CA GLN A 286 -1.75 0.92 -26.65
C GLN A 286 -1.46 -0.20 -25.64
N GLN A 287 -1.68 -1.46 -26.06
CA GLN A 287 -1.30 -2.62 -25.24
C GLN A 287 0.22 -2.69 -25.04
N GLN A 288 1.00 -2.51 -26.10
CA GLN A 288 2.46 -2.53 -26.03
C GLN A 288 3.01 -1.34 -25.23
N GLU A 289 2.49 -0.14 -25.43
CA GLU A 289 2.85 1.04 -24.62
C GLU A 289 2.55 0.84 -23.13
N ALA A 290 1.40 0.24 -22.79
CA ALA A 290 1.07 -0.11 -21.41
C ALA A 290 2.08 -1.09 -20.82
N LYS A 291 2.44 -2.14 -21.58
CA LYS A 291 3.42 -3.15 -21.18
C LYS A 291 4.81 -2.55 -20.94
N ASP A 292 5.27 -1.67 -21.82
CA ASP A 292 6.55 -0.97 -21.67
C ASP A 292 6.55 0.00 -20.48
N ALA A 293 5.45 0.72 -20.27
CA ALA A 293 5.27 1.55 -19.08
C ALA A 293 5.23 0.72 -17.79
N ARG A 294 4.65 -0.48 -17.78
CA ARG A 294 4.70 -1.40 -16.62
C ARG A 294 6.13 -1.83 -16.33
N ARG A 295 6.90 -2.17 -17.36
CA ARG A 295 8.32 -2.51 -17.23
C ARG A 295 9.09 -1.36 -16.56
N ASN A 296 8.87 -0.13 -17.00
CA ASN A 296 9.47 1.06 -16.38
C ASN A 296 9.02 1.25 -14.93
N LEU A 297 7.74 1.05 -14.61
CA LEU A 297 7.23 1.13 -13.24
C LEU A 297 7.87 0.08 -12.31
N ILE A 298 8.04 -1.16 -12.77
CA ILE A 298 8.70 -2.21 -11.98
C ILE A 298 10.15 -1.82 -11.72
N TRP A 299 10.87 -1.30 -12.72
CA TRP A 299 12.22 -0.77 -12.55
C TRP A 299 12.26 0.35 -11.49
N GLN A 300 11.35 1.32 -11.57
CA GLN A 300 11.26 2.42 -10.61
C GLN A 300 11.07 1.91 -9.17
N VAL A 301 10.15 0.97 -8.98
CA VAL A 301 9.88 0.34 -7.66
C VAL A 301 11.08 -0.46 -7.16
N GLN A 302 11.74 -1.24 -8.02
CA GLN A 302 12.91 -2.03 -7.62
C GLN A 302 14.10 -1.12 -7.29
N SER A 303 14.35 -0.09 -8.09
CA SER A 303 15.39 0.91 -7.86
C SER A 303 15.16 1.69 -6.56
N PHE A 304 13.92 2.10 -6.29
CA PHE A 304 13.58 2.72 -5.01
C PHE A 304 13.73 1.74 -3.84
N GLY A 305 13.35 0.47 -4.03
CA GLY A 305 13.64 -0.61 -3.08
C GLY A 305 15.14 -0.71 -2.75
N GLN A 306 16.03 -0.59 -3.74
CA GLN A 306 17.46 -0.57 -3.53
C GLN A 306 17.91 0.65 -2.70
N LEU A 307 17.35 1.84 -2.97
CA LEU A 307 17.60 3.02 -2.13
C LEU A 307 17.17 2.78 -0.68
N LEU A 308 16.00 2.17 -0.46
CA LEU A 308 15.52 1.81 0.87
C LEU A 308 16.43 0.80 1.56
N THR A 309 17.08 -0.14 0.85
CA THR A 309 18.04 -1.05 1.49
C THR A 309 19.30 -0.35 1.99
N ARG A 310 19.71 0.75 1.33
CA ARG A 310 20.91 1.54 1.65
C ARG A 310 20.74 2.40 2.90
N VAL A 311 19.51 2.66 3.36
CA VAL A 311 19.26 3.51 4.56
C VAL A 311 19.87 2.97 5.85
N ARG A 312 20.26 1.69 5.89
CA ARG A 312 20.97 1.10 7.04
C ARG A 312 22.44 1.44 7.06
N ASP A 313 23.03 1.66 5.89
CA ASP A 313 24.49 1.78 5.71
C ASP A 313 24.91 3.20 5.28
N GLU A 314 23.97 4.01 4.80
CA GLU A 314 24.19 5.36 4.31
C GLU A 314 23.31 6.41 5.04
N PRO A 315 23.85 7.13 6.04
CA PRO A 315 23.06 8.06 6.84
C PRO A 315 22.49 9.21 6.00
N ALA A 316 23.23 9.68 4.98
CA ALA A 316 22.76 10.71 4.07
C ALA A 316 21.53 10.26 3.27
N MET A 317 21.49 8.98 2.85
CA MET A 317 20.31 8.40 2.18
C MET A 317 19.11 8.37 3.13
N ALA A 318 19.29 7.89 4.36
CA ALA A 318 18.22 7.84 5.35
C ALA A 318 17.65 9.24 5.65
N GLN A 319 18.52 10.24 5.84
CA GLN A 319 18.14 11.63 6.05
C GLN A 319 17.39 12.20 4.85
N HIS A 320 17.90 11.96 3.65
CA HIS A 320 17.31 12.44 2.40
C HIS A 320 15.89 11.88 2.19
N LEU A 321 15.70 10.56 2.34
CA LEU A 321 14.38 9.95 2.21
C LEU A 321 13.39 10.45 3.27
N LEU A 322 13.83 10.61 4.52
CA LEU A 322 13.00 11.23 5.56
C LEU A 322 12.65 12.68 5.23
N ALA A 323 13.55 13.45 4.64
CA ALA A 323 13.28 14.82 4.20
C ALA A 323 12.25 14.86 3.06
N LEU A 324 12.38 13.98 2.06
CA LEU A 324 11.38 13.84 1.00
C LEU A 324 10.00 13.48 1.58
N ALA A 325 9.94 12.54 2.52
CA ALA A 325 8.67 12.18 3.18
C ALA A 325 8.04 13.37 3.92
N ARG A 326 8.83 14.19 4.63
CA ARG A 326 8.34 15.39 5.33
C ARG A 326 7.80 16.46 4.37
N ASN A 327 8.38 16.59 3.19
CA ASN A 327 7.91 17.55 2.18
C ASN A 327 6.49 17.19 1.69
N GLY A 328 6.12 15.90 1.74
CA GLY A 328 4.81 15.42 1.33
C GLY A 328 4.71 15.15 -0.16
N GLY A 329 3.50 15.25 -0.70
CA GLY A 329 3.16 14.76 -2.04
C GLY A 329 2.60 13.33 -1.99
N THR A 330 2.56 12.68 -3.15
CA THR A 330 2.14 11.29 -3.27
C THR A 330 3.32 10.34 -3.10
N GLU A 331 3.07 9.07 -2.79
CA GLU A 331 4.13 8.05 -2.71
C GLU A 331 4.93 7.99 -4.02
N MET A 332 4.23 8.07 -5.16
CA MET A 332 4.88 8.02 -6.45
C MET A 332 5.72 9.26 -6.74
N SER A 333 5.27 10.45 -6.33
CA SER A 333 6.08 11.68 -6.46
C SER A 333 7.35 11.62 -5.63
N LEU A 334 7.26 11.06 -4.40
CA LEU A 334 8.41 10.84 -3.53
C LEU A 334 9.38 9.84 -4.14
N LEU A 335 8.86 8.73 -4.67
CA LEU A 335 9.66 7.70 -5.31
C LEU A 335 10.45 8.28 -6.48
N LEU A 336 9.78 8.99 -7.39
CA LEU A 336 10.42 9.59 -8.57
C LEU A 336 11.43 10.68 -8.17
N ALA A 337 11.14 11.48 -7.15
CA ALA A 337 12.09 12.45 -6.61
C ALA A 337 13.34 11.75 -6.06
N ALA A 338 13.19 10.68 -5.28
CA ALA A 338 14.31 9.92 -4.76
C ALA A 338 15.18 9.30 -5.86
N LEU A 339 14.57 8.78 -6.94
CA LEU A 339 15.32 8.27 -8.09
C LEU A 339 16.10 9.38 -8.80
N ARG A 340 15.43 10.49 -9.10
CA ARG A 340 16.03 11.65 -9.78
C ARG A 340 17.19 12.23 -8.97
N ASP A 341 17.00 12.41 -7.67
CA ASP A 341 18.01 13.00 -6.78
C ASP A 341 19.23 12.07 -6.57
N ASN A 342 19.10 10.79 -6.96
CA ASN A 342 20.18 9.80 -6.99
C ASN A 342 20.65 9.46 -8.41
N SER A 343 20.30 10.27 -9.41
CA SER A 343 20.67 10.07 -10.81
C SER A 343 20.28 8.69 -11.38
N ILE A 344 19.19 8.12 -10.88
CA ILE A 344 18.61 6.87 -11.41
C ILE A 344 17.54 7.24 -12.45
N PRO A 345 17.66 6.77 -13.71
CA PRO A 345 16.67 7.06 -14.74
C PRO A 345 15.32 6.47 -14.38
N ALA A 346 14.23 7.16 -14.74
CA ALA A 346 12.88 6.65 -14.56
C ALA A 346 12.54 5.51 -15.55
N GLU A 347 13.23 5.46 -16.69
CA GLU A 347 13.10 4.40 -17.68
C GLU A 347 14.06 3.25 -17.39
N ALA A 348 13.58 2.03 -17.59
CA ALA A 348 14.41 0.85 -17.42
C ALA A 348 15.42 0.71 -18.58
N PRO A 349 16.72 0.50 -18.31
CA PRO A 349 17.75 0.29 -19.35
C PRO A 349 17.32 -0.79 -20.35
N ALA A 350 17.60 -0.67 -21.65
CA ALA A 350 17.00 -1.54 -22.68
C ALA A 350 17.19 -3.06 -22.44
N ASP A 351 18.30 -3.46 -21.82
CA ASP A 351 18.67 -4.84 -21.48
C ASP A 351 18.12 -5.31 -20.12
N TRP A 352 17.55 -4.41 -19.33
CA TRP A 352 17.00 -4.74 -18.02
C TRP A 352 15.74 -5.60 -18.12
N GLN A 353 15.65 -6.62 -17.26
CA GLN A 353 14.46 -7.44 -17.08
C GLN A 353 14.04 -7.45 -15.60
N PRO A 354 12.73 -7.51 -15.31
CA PRO A 354 12.25 -7.69 -13.95
C PRO A 354 12.86 -8.94 -13.31
N ARG A 355 13.40 -8.80 -12.10
CA ARG A 355 13.74 -9.99 -11.30
C ARG A 355 12.47 -10.76 -10.98
N GLU A 356 12.48 -12.08 -11.16
CA GLU A 356 11.40 -12.94 -10.69
C GLU A 356 11.32 -12.89 -9.16
N PRO A 357 10.12 -12.99 -8.57
CA PRO A 357 9.97 -13.17 -7.13
C PRO A 357 10.68 -14.46 -6.69
N GLY A 358 11.60 -14.34 -5.73
CA GLY A 358 12.20 -15.49 -5.04
C GLY A 358 11.29 -16.07 -3.97
#